data_AF-A0A536Z769-F1
#
_entry.id   AF-A0A536Z769-F1
#
_cell.length_a   1.000
_cell.length_b   1.000
_cell.length_c   1.000
_cell.angle_alpha   90.00
_cell.angle_beta   90.00
_cell.angle_gamma   90.00
#
_symmetry.space_group_name_H-M   'P 1'
#
loop_
_entity.id
_entity.type
_entity.pdbx_description
1 polymer ?
#
loop_
_entity_poly.entity_id
_entity_poly.type
_entity_poly.pdbx_seq_one_letter_code
_entity_poly.pdbx_strand_id
1 'polypeptide(L)'
;MTIRTLVLQRLQFGLDPLAFRRGAARVLARVSGRPRAEAPVTLEDLRQDFRLDAAGAEALLRALVARRLLQRSNAASDYRLTERFREFALARVVAPLQRARAKRLIERAGILAGQINAKWTRNPFVIAMIAVSGSYMSRSKALPELSLWLIVRPRAGRAFGKRRRAEATAHDRSATQFAR
;
A
#
# COMPACT_ATOMS: atom_id res chain seq x y z
N MET A 1 -7.10 -7.74 -16.02
CA MET A 1 -6.10 -6.66 -15.95
C MET A 1 -6.58 -5.60 -14.98
N THR A 2 -5.80 -5.26 -13.95
CA THR A 2 -6.25 -4.33 -12.90
C THR A 2 -5.81 -2.91 -13.24
N ILE A 3 -6.77 -2.03 -13.56
CA ILE A 3 -6.47 -0.62 -13.83
C ILE A 3 -6.17 0.08 -12.50
N ARG A 4 -4.98 0.68 -12.38
CA ARG A 4 -4.61 1.45 -11.18
C ARG A 4 -5.32 2.80 -11.18
N THR A 5 -5.46 3.37 -9.99
CA THR A 5 -5.90 4.75 -9.82
C THR A 5 -4.76 5.56 -9.21
N LEU A 6 -4.42 6.66 -9.85
CA LEU A 6 -3.51 7.68 -9.33
C LEU A 6 -4.32 8.84 -8.78
N VAL A 7 -3.94 9.34 -7.61
CA VAL A 7 -4.66 10.43 -6.94
C VAL A 7 -3.81 11.68 -7.04
N LEU A 8 -4.37 12.76 -7.59
CA LEU A 8 -3.71 14.08 -7.61
C LEU A 8 -3.24 14.49 -6.21
N GLN A 9 -2.20 15.32 -6.14
CA GLN A 9 -1.56 15.78 -4.89
C GLN A 9 -0.82 14.67 -4.10
N ARG A 10 -0.73 13.45 -4.63
CA ARG A 10 0.14 12.39 -4.13
C ARG A 10 1.22 12.08 -5.16
N LEU A 11 2.47 12.37 -4.83
CA LEU A 11 3.58 12.03 -5.72
C LEU A 11 3.61 10.52 -5.98
N GLN A 12 3.77 10.18 -7.25
CA GLN A 12 3.90 8.83 -7.75
C GLN A 12 5.33 8.62 -8.23
N PHE A 13 6.11 7.85 -7.48
CA PHE A 13 7.54 7.61 -7.74
C PHE A 13 8.35 8.92 -7.85
N GLY A 14 7.99 9.92 -7.04
CA GLY A 14 8.64 11.24 -7.04
C GLY A 14 8.06 12.25 -8.04
N LEU A 15 7.08 11.85 -8.86
CA LEU A 15 6.48 12.72 -9.89
C LEU A 15 5.02 13.05 -9.58
N ASP A 16 4.53 14.17 -10.11
CA ASP A 16 3.09 14.42 -10.17
C ASP A 16 2.37 13.28 -10.93
N PRO A 17 1.21 12.79 -10.47
CA PRO A 17 0.43 11.74 -11.12
C PRO A 17 0.17 11.91 -12.62
N LEU A 18 -0.12 13.13 -13.09
CA LEU A 18 -0.35 13.39 -14.51
C LEU A 18 0.96 13.36 -15.27
N ALA A 19 2.02 13.95 -14.73
CA ALA A 19 3.35 13.89 -15.31
C ALA A 19 3.83 12.44 -15.45
N PHE A 20 3.67 11.65 -14.38
CA PHE A 20 3.99 10.24 -14.37
C PHE A 20 3.19 9.47 -15.44
N ARG A 21 1.85 9.60 -15.46
CA ARG A 21 1.01 8.90 -16.44
C ARG A 21 1.40 9.24 -17.88
N ARG A 22 1.65 10.52 -18.17
CA ARG A 22 2.05 10.98 -19.50
C ARG A 22 3.40 10.40 -19.93
N GLY A 23 4.40 10.39 -19.04
CA GLY A 23 5.70 9.77 -19.32
C GLY A 23 5.57 8.27 -19.54
N ALA A 24 4.87 7.58 -18.65
CA ALA A 24 4.65 6.14 -18.75
C ALA A 24 3.88 5.74 -20.03
N ALA A 25 2.91 6.55 -20.47
CA ALA A 25 2.21 6.35 -21.73
C ALA A 25 3.14 6.48 -22.96
N ARG A 26 4.09 7.44 -22.94
CA ARG A 26 5.10 7.57 -23.99
C ARG A 26 6.05 6.38 -24.03
N VAL A 27 6.52 5.91 -22.88
CA VAL A 27 7.33 4.68 -22.79
C VAL A 27 6.57 3.47 -23.34
N LEU A 28 5.27 3.33 -23.03
CA LEU A 28 4.45 2.27 -23.62
C LEU A 28 4.33 2.41 -25.14
N ALA A 29 4.11 3.61 -25.64
CA ALA A 29 4.01 3.86 -27.08
C ALA A 29 5.32 3.49 -27.80
N ARG A 30 6.48 3.79 -27.21
CA ARG A 30 7.80 3.43 -27.75
C ARG A 30 7.97 1.93 -27.99
N VAL A 31 7.49 1.11 -27.06
CA VAL A 31 7.61 -0.35 -27.17
C VAL A 31 6.39 -1.01 -27.84
N SER A 32 5.40 -0.22 -28.24
CA SER A 32 4.20 -0.74 -28.91
C SER A 32 4.56 -1.29 -30.29
N GLY A 33 4.06 -2.49 -30.61
CA GLY A 33 4.38 -3.18 -31.86
C GLY A 33 5.62 -4.08 -31.82
N ARG A 34 6.35 -4.14 -30.70
CA ARG A 34 7.48 -5.08 -30.51
C ARG A 34 7.13 -6.18 -29.49
N PRO A 35 7.65 -7.42 -29.65
CA PRO A 35 7.52 -8.45 -28.63
C PRO A 35 8.09 -7.98 -27.29
N ARG A 36 7.43 -8.33 -26.17
CA ARG A 36 7.84 -7.90 -24.81
C ARG A 36 9.28 -8.27 -24.44
N ALA A 37 9.79 -9.36 -25.02
CA ALA A 37 11.16 -9.84 -24.81
C ALA A 37 12.21 -8.98 -25.53
N GLU A 38 11.81 -8.23 -26.57
CA GLU A 38 12.66 -7.56 -27.56
C GLU A 38 12.54 -6.03 -27.51
N ALA A 39 11.83 -5.49 -26.53
CA ALA A 39 11.66 -4.05 -26.36
C ALA A 39 12.22 -3.57 -25.02
N PRO A 40 13.54 -3.71 -24.78
CA PRO A 40 14.16 -3.09 -23.63
C PRO A 40 14.05 -1.56 -23.73
N VAL A 41 13.99 -0.91 -22.58
CA VAL A 41 14.10 0.53 -22.42
C VAL A 41 15.35 0.85 -21.62
N THR A 42 16.05 1.89 -22.04
CA THR A 42 17.26 2.38 -21.38
C THR A 42 16.94 3.52 -20.43
N LEU A 43 17.92 3.91 -19.61
CA LEU A 43 17.80 5.14 -18.80
C LEU A 43 17.55 6.38 -19.68
N GLU A 44 18.17 6.45 -20.86
CA GLU A 44 18.00 7.58 -21.77
C GLU A 44 16.58 7.63 -22.35
N ASP A 45 15.99 6.48 -22.68
CA ASP A 45 14.57 6.41 -23.07
C ASP A 45 13.66 6.96 -21.95
N LEU A 46 13.91 6.58 -20.70
CA LEU A 46 13.15 7.08 -19.55
C LEU A 46 13.33 8.58 -19.36
N ARG A 47 14.56 9.10 -19.52
CA ARG A 47 14.86 10.53 -19.42
C ARG A 47 14.07 11.32 -20.45
N GLN A 48 14.09 10.89 -21.71
CA GLN A 48 13.37 11.52 -22.81
C GLN A 48 11.85 11.43 -22.63
N ASP A 49 11.34 10.23 -22.35
CA ASP A 49 9.91 9.99 -22.28
C ASP A 49 9.30 10.63 -21.04
N PHE A 50 10.00 10.71 -19.91
CA PHE A 50 9.51 11.44 -18.73
C PHE A 50 9.86 12.93 -18.74
N ARG A 51 10.69 13.39 -19.69
CA ARG A 51 11.17 14.78 -19.80
C ARG A 51 11.87 15.24 -18.52
N LEU A 52 12.80 14.44 -18.05
CA LEU A 52 13.57 14.68 -16.84
C LEU A 52 15.01 15.06 -17.17
N ASP A 53 15.68 15.69 -16.21
CA ASP A 53 17.13 15.80 -16.21
C ASP A 53 17.77 14.45 -15.86
N ALA A 54 19.11 14.38 -15.90
CA ALA A 54 19.84 13.14 -15.63
C ALA A 54 19.58 12.63 -14.19
N ALA A 55 19.61 13.53 -13.20
CA ALA A 55 19.39 13.17 -11.80
C ALA A 55 17.96 12.65 -11.54
N GLY A 56 16.95 13.32 -12.11
CA GLY A 56 15.55 12.92 -12.02
C GLY A 56 15.27 11.59 -12.72
N ALA A 57 15.86 11.35 -13.90
CA ALA A 57 15.73 10.07 -14.61
C ALA A 57 16.33 8.91 -13.82
N GLU A 58 17.50 9.11 -13.21
CA GLU A 58 18.15 8.13 -12.34
C GLU A 58 17.31 7.83 -11.10
N ALA A 59 16.77 8.86 -10.44
CA ALA A 59 15.89 8.69 -9.30
C ALA A 59 14.61 7.93 -9.67
N LEU A 60 14.01 8.25 -10.83
CA LEU A 60 12.85 7.56 -11.34
C LEU A 60 13.16 6.09 -11.65
N LEU A 61 14.26 5.80 -12.35
CA LEU A 61 14.67 4.44 -12.67
C LEU A 61 14.79 3.58 -11.40
N ARG A 62 15.49 4.09 -10.39
CA ARG A 62 15.61 3.41 -9.08
C ARG A 62 14.24 3.15 -8.45
N ALA A 63 13.35 4.15 -8.45
CA ALA A 63 12.01 4.01 -7.90
C ALA A 63 11.16 2.96 -8.65
N LEU A 64 11.25 2.91 -9.98
CA LEU A 64 10.53 1.96 -10.82
C LEU A 64 11.03 0.53 -10.64
N VAL A 65 12.35 0.33 -10.57
CA VAL A 65 12.96 -0.98 -10.28
C VAL A 65 12.60 -1.46 -8.88
N ALA A 66 12.76 -0.61 -7.86
CA ALA A 66 12.43 -0.93 -6.48
C ALA A 66 10.96 -1.36 -6.31
N ARG A 67 10.06 -0.80 -7.13
CA ARG A 67 8.63 -1.10 -7.11
C ARG A 67 8.22 -2.20 -8.09
N ARG A 68 9.17 -2.84 -8.77
CA ARG A 68 8.98 -3.90 -9.76
C ARG A 68 8.12 -3.48 -10.96
N LEU A 69 8.19 -2.20 -11.32
CA LEU A 69 7.62 -1.70 -12.57
C LEU A 69 8.58 -1.95 -13.74
N LEU A 70 9.88 -1.97 -13.45
CA LEU A 70 10.92 -2.36 -14.39
C LEU A 70 11.67 -3.58 -13.85
N GLN A 71 12.15 -4.42 -14.75
CA GLN A 71 13.06 -5.53 -14.45
C GLN A 71 14.33 -5.36 -15.28
N ARG A 72 15.49 -5.63 -14.70
CA ARG A 72 16.74 -5.64 -15.48
C ARG A 72 16.68 -6.74 -16.55
N SER A 73 17.09 -6.40 -17.75
CA SER A 73 17.34 -7.34 -18.83
C SER A 73 18.75 -7.94 -18.66
N ASN A 74 19.11 -8.89 -19.53
CA ASN A 74 20.43 -9.53 -19.50
C ASN A 74 21.57 -8.58 -19.93
N ALA A 75 21.27 -7.56 -20.74
CA ALA A 75 22.22 -6.50 -21.05
C ALA A 75 22.32 -5.49 -19.90
N ALA A 76 23.53 -5.01 -19.62
CA ALA A 76 23.88 -4.28 -18.38
C ALA A 76 23.09 -2.98 -18.13
N SER A 77 22.49 -2.39 -19.17
CA SER A 77 21.79 -1.09 -19.11
C SER A 77 20.33 -1.14 -19.55
N ASP A 78 19.81 -2.33 -19.83
CA ASP A 78 18.49 -2.53 -20.42
C ASP A 78 17.47 -2.94 -19.36
N TYR A 79 16.26 -2.39 -19.49
CA TYR A 79 15.14 -2.68 -18.59
C TYR A 79 13.91 -3.14 -19.37
N ARG A 80 13.22 -4.15 -18.86
CA ARG A 80 11.95 -4.64 -19.40
C ARG A 80 10.77 -4.08 -18.60
N LEU A 81 9.74 -3.64 -19.31
CA LEU A 81 8.48 -3.20 -18.70
C LEU A 81 7.71 -4.40 -18.14
N THR A 82 7.28 -4.30 -16.89
CA THR A 82 6.40 -5.32 -16.29
C THR A 82 4.93 -5.05 -16.59
N GLU A 83 4.07 -6.03 -16.33
CA GLU A 83 2.62 -5.81 -16.39
C GLU A 83 2.19 -4.68 -15.44
N ARG A 84 2.83 -4.58 -14.27
CA ARG A 84 2.58 -3.52 -13.29
C ARG A 84 2.85 -2.14 -13.86
N PHE A 85 3.88 -1.98 -14.70
CA PHE A 85 4.12 -0.71 -15.39
C PHE A 85 2.95 -0.34 -16.30
N ARG A 86 2.40 -1.31 -17.06
CA ARG A 86 1.23 -1.10 -17.92
C ARG A 86 0.01 -0.67 -17.13
N GLU A 87 -0.25 -1.31 -15.99
CA GLU A 87 -1.36 -0.94 -15.10
C GLU A 87 -1.28 0.53 -14.65
N PHE A 88 -0.05 1.02 -14.42
CA PHE A 88 0.25 2.38 -13.98
C PHE A 88 0.25 3.41 -15.12
N ALA A 89 0.72 3.03 -16.30
CA ALA A 89 0.69 3.87 -17.50
C ALA A 89 -0.75 4.13 -17.98
N LEU A 90 -1.62 3.12 -17.82
CA LEU A 90 -3.04 3.19 -18.17
C LEU A 90 -3.93 3.61 -16.99
N ALA A 91 -3.32 4.02 -15.87
CA ALA A 91 -4.04 4.35 -14.67
C ALA A 91 -5.00 5.52 -14.87
N ARG A 92 -6.18 5.45 -14.24
CA ARG A 92 -7.07 6.60 -14.13
C ARG A 92 -6.47 7.60 -13.15
N VAL A 93 -6.42 8.88 -13.53
CA VAL A 93 -6.05 9.96 -12.61
C VAL A 93 -7.33 10.58 -12.04
N VAL A 94 -7.44 10.66 -10.73
CA VAL A 94 -8.62 11.19 -10.04
C VAL A 94 -8.25 12.35 -9.12
N ALA A 95 -9.22 13.24 -8.93
CA ALA A 95 -9.12 14.29 -7.93
C ALA A 95 -9.05 13.68 -6.51
N PRO A 96 -8.41 14.39 -5.56
CA PRO A 96 -8.37 13.94 -4.17
C PRO A 96 -9.77 13.90 -3.56
N LEU A 97 -9.95 13.06 -2.56
CA LEU A 97 -11.20 12.90 -1.86
C LEU A 97 -11.54 14.18 -1.08
N GLN A 98 -12.68 14.78 -1.36
CA GLN A 98 -13.14 15.95 -0.62
C GLN A 98 -13.46 15.56 0.84
N ARG A 99 -13.08 16.41 1.80
CA ARG A 99 -13.27 16.14 3.24
C ARG A 99 -14.74 15.87 3.59
N ALA A 100 -15.67 16.62 3.02
CA ALA A 100 -17.11 16.38 3.23
C ALA A 100 -17.55 14.99 2.75
N ARG A 101 -16.95 14.48 1.67
CA ARG A 101 -17.17 13.12 1.19
C ARG A 101 -16.49 12.09 2.08
N ALA A 102 -15.28 12.37 2.59
CA ALA A 102 -14.59 11.51 3.55
C ALA A 102 -15.38 11.34 4.85
N LYS A 103 -15.94 12.42 5.41
CA LYS A 103 -16.80 12.38 6.59
C LYS A 103 -17.98 11.42 6.39
N ARG A 104 -18.70 11.56 5.26
CA ARG A 104 -19.80 10.67 4.89
C ARG A 104 -19.38 9.20 4.74
N LEU A 105 -18.18 8.93 4.22
CA LEU A 105 -17.67 7.56 4.11
C LEU A 105 -17.36 6.96 5.49
N ILE A 106 -16.81 7.74 6.42
CA ILE A 106 -16.54 7.30 7.79
C ILE A 106 -17.86 7.00 8.52
N GLU A 107 -18.85 7.88 8.41
CA GLU A 107 -20.18 7.65 8.99
C GLU A 107 -20.83 6.37 8.45
N ARG A 108 -20.79 6.16 7.12
CA ARG A 108 -21.28 4.92 6.50
C ARG A 108 -20.52 3.68 6.97
N ALA A 109 -19.20 3.78 7.16
CA ALA A 109 -18.40 2.69 7.70
C ALA A 109 -18.82 2.34 9.14
N GLY A 110 -19.13 3.34 9.96
CA GLY A 110 -19.67 3.14 11.30
C GLY A 110 -21.03 2.41 11.29
N ILE A 111 -21.94 2.81 10.40
CA ILE A 111 -23.24 2.14 10.22
C ILE A 111 -23.03 0.68 9.80
N LEU A 112 -22.15 0.44 8.82
CA LEU A 112 -21.84 -0.91 8.35
C LEU A 112 -21.23 -1.78 9.45
N ALA A 113 -20.32 -1.23 10.27
CA ALA A 113 -19.76 -1.93 11.41
C ALA A 113 -20.83 -2.34 12.43
N GLY A 114 -21.80 -1.46 12.70
CA GLY A 114 -22.97 -1.77 13.53
C GLY A 114 -23.79 -2.93 12.95
N GLN A 115 -24.05 -2.90 11.65
CA GLN A 115 -24.78 -3.98 10.96
C GLN A 115 -24.03 -5.32 11.00
N ILE A 116 -22.70 -5.31 10.80
CA ILE A 116 -21.86 -6.50 10.93
C ILE A 116 -21.94 -7.05 12.35
N ASN A 117 -21.76 -6.20 13.36
CA ASN A 117 -21.84 -6.60 14.76
C ASN A 117 -23.19 -7.22 15.15
N ALA A 118 -24.29 -6.72 14.56
CA ALA A 118 -25.64 -7.23 14.80
C ALA A 118 -25.90 -8.57 14.07
N LYS A 119 -25.54 -8.67 12.79
CA LYS A 119 -25.84 -9.84 11.97
C LYS A 119 -24.90 -11.03 12.27
N TRP A 120 -23.64 -10.76 12.57
CA TRP A 120 -22.61 -11.80 12.72
C TRP A 120 -22.46 -12.21 14.19
N THR A 121 -23.53 -12.76 14.75
CA THR A 121 -23.62 -13.14 16.18
C THR A 121 -22.61 -14.22 16.58
N ARG A 122 -22.16 -15.05 15.63
CA ARG A 122 -21.16 -16.10 15.86
C ARG A 122 -19.72 -15.61 15.81
N ASN A 123 -19.46 -14.37 15.41
CA ASN A 123 -18.10 -13.80 15.40
C ASN A 123 -17.64 -13.55 16.85
N PRO A 124 -16.49 -14.13 17.27
CA PRO A 124 -15.94 -13.92 18.62
C PRO A 124 -15.49 -12.48 18.89
N PHE A 125 -15.33 -11.66 17.86
CA PHE A 125 -14.98 -10.25 17.97
C PHE A 125 -16.14 -9.34 17.57
N VAL A 126 -16.16 -8.16 18.18
CA VAL A 126 -16.98 -7.03 17.74
C VAL A 126 -16.09 -5.90 17.27
N ILE A 127 -16.51 -5.20 16.23
CA ILE A 127 -15.88 -3.95 15.82
C ILE A 127 -16.24 -2.91 16.87
N ALA A 128 -15.27 -2.50 17.68
CA ALA A 128 -15.45 -1.53 18.74
C ALA A 128 -15.39 -0.10 18.19
N MET A 129 -14.52 0.16 17.23
CA MET A 129 -14.33 1.48 16.65
C MET A 129 -13.78 1.41 15.23
N ILE A 130 -14.18 2.37 14.40
CA ILE A 130 -13.49 2.71 13.16
C ILE A 130 -12.58 3.89 13.46
N ALA A 131 -11.27 3.67 13.43
CA ALA A 131 -10.28 4.73 13.58
C ALA A 131 -9.84 5.26 12.21
N VAL A 132 -9.50 6.54 12.17
CA VAL A 132 -8.98 7.24 10.99
C VAL A 132 -7.53 7.64 11.25
N SER A 133 -6.72 7.72 10.20
CA SER A 133 -5.33 8.17 10.32
C SER A 133 -4.84 8.88 9.06
N GLY A 134 -3.61 9.41 9.12
CA GLY A 134 -2.95 10.02 7.98
C GLY A 134 -3.56 11.36 7.57
N SER A 135 -3.72 11.58 6.25
CA SER A 135 -4.12 12.87 5.67
C SER A 135 -5.43 13.43 6.25
N TYR A 136 -6.33 12.56 6.70
CA TYR A 136 -7.60 12.96 7.32
C TYR A 136 -7.40 13.80 8.59
N MET A 137 -6.30 13.59 9.33
CA MET A 137 -5.97 14.31 10.57
C MET A 137 -5.48 15.75 10.32
N SER A 138 -5.14 16.09 9.09
CA SER A 138 -4.82 17.49 8.72
C SER A 138 -6.09 18.35 8.68
N ARG A 139 -5.94 19.67 8.48
CA ARG A 139 -7.05 20.59 8.15
C ARG A 139 -7.34 20.70 6.65
N SER A 140 -6.68 19.90 5.80
CA SER A 140 -6.84 20.00 4.34
C SER A 140 -8.26 19.70 3.88
N LYS A 141 -8.80 20.52 2.96
CA LYS A 141 -10.12 20.26 2.34
C LYS A 141 -10.10 19.08 1.37
N ALA A 142 -8.94 18.80 0.77
CA ALA A 142 -8.71 17.74 -0.21
C ALA A 142 -7.77 16.67 0.37
N LEU A 143 -8.18 15.40 0.29
CA LEU A 143 -7.49 14.29 0.92
C LEU A 143 -6.96 13.33 -0.15
N PRO A 144 -5.63 13.18 -0.31
CA PRO A 144 -5.06 12.24 -1.25
C PRO A 144 -5.27 10.78 -0.83
N GLU A 145 -5.54 10.54 0.45
CA GLU A 145 -5.83 9.24 1.02
C GLU A 145 -6.77 9.36 2.23
N LEU A 146 -7.62 8.35 2.42
CA LEU A 146 -8.39 8.14 3.64
C LEU A 146 -8.09 6.73 4.18
N SER A 147 -7.25 6.66 5.21
CA SER A 147 -6.86 5.40 5.83
C SER A 147 -7.79 5.11 7.02
N LEU A 148 -8.46 3.95 6.98
CA LEU A 148 -9.37 3.48 8.02
C LEU A 148 -8.79 2.24 8.70
N TRP A 149 -8.96 2.16 10.02
CA TRP A 149 -8.54 1.04 10.86
C TRP A 149 -9.72 0.48 11.62
N LEU A 150 -9.79 -0.84 11.70
CA LEU A 150 -10.79 -1.54 12.51
C LEU A 150 -10.17 -1.87 13.86
N ILE A 151 -10.73 -1.31 14.93
CA ILE A 151 -10.40 -1.73 16.28
C ILE A 151 -11.47 -2.72 16.72
N VAL A 152 -11.03 -3.93 17.03
CA VAL A 152 -11.90 -5.02 17.46
C VAL A 152 -11.64 -5.37 18.92
N ARG A 153 -12.66 -5.89 19.60
CA ARG A 153 -12.55 -6.45 20.95
C ARG A 153 -13.32 -7.76 21.07
N PRO A 154 -13.02 -8.62 22.04
CA PRO A 154 -13.81 -9.81 22.30
C PRO A 154 -15.28 -9.47 22.56
N ARG A 155 -16.18 -10.29 22.02
CA ARG A 155 -17.62 -10.20 22.30
C ARG A 155 -17.87 -10.69 23.73
N ALA A 156 -18.57 -9.88 24.52
CA ALA A 156 -18.96 -10.25 25.88
C ALA A 156 -19.76 -11.57 25.86
N GLY A 157 -19.45 -12.48 26.80
CA GLY A 157 -20.06 -13.81 26.88
C GLY A 157 -19.29 -14.94 26.17
N ARG A 158 -18.24 -14.63 25.40
CA ARG A 158 -17.26 -15.63 24.95
C ARG A 158 -15.96 -15.44 25.71
N ALA A 159 -15.81 -16.17 26.81
CA ALA A 159 -14.53 -16.34 27.47
C ALA A 159 -13.54 -16.90 26.43
N PHE A 160 -12.62 -16.09 25.94
CA PHE A 160 -11.39 -16.61 25.36
C PHE A 160 -10.76 -17.43 26.49
N GLY A 161 -10.69 -18.75 26.30
CA GLY A 161 -10.19 -19.67 27.31
C GLY A 161 -8.91 -19.09 27.91
N LYS A 162 -8.91 -18.91 29.23
CA LYS A 162 -7.71 -18.60 30.00
C LYS A 162 -6.66 -19.63 29.57
N ARG A 163 -5.69 -19.26 28.73
CA ARG A 163 -4.46 -20.04 28.63
C ARG A 163 -3.86 -19.99 30.02
N ARG A 164 -3.99 -21.09 30.77
CA ARG A 164 -3.15 -21.37 31.92
C ARG A 164 -1.70 -21.21 31.45
N ARG A 165 -1.03 -20.16 31.87
CA ARG A 165 0.44 -20.20 31.98
C ARG A 165 0.71 -21.27 33.03
N ALA A 166 1.07 -22.46 32.59
CA ALA A 166 1.90 -23.32 33.40
C ALA A 166 3.30 -22.69 33.35
N GLU A 167 3.65 -21.93 34.39
CA GLU A 167 5.04 -21.59 34.65
C GLU A 167 5.73 -22.89 35.06
N ALA A 168 6.62 -23.33 34.18
CA ALA A 168 7.49 -24.47 34.39
C ALA A 168 8.52 -24.12 35.48
N THR A 169 8.48 -24.92 36.55
CA THR A 169 9.63 -25.40 37.32
C THR A 169 10.66 -24.38 37.79
N ALA A 170 10.48 -23.88 39.02
CA ALA A 170 11.60 -23.57 39.90
C ALA A 170 12.23 -24.90 40.34
N HIS A 171 13.38 -25.23 39.75
CA HIS A 171 14.26 -26.29 40.22
C HIS A 171 15.26 -25.63 41.19
N ASP A 172 14.84 -25.47 42.44
CA ASP A 172 15.74 -25.05 43.50
C ASP A 172 16.54 -26.27 43.97
N ARG A 173 17.85 -26.19 43.76
CA ARG A 173 18.81 -27.23 44.08
C ARG A 173 19.26 -27.05 45.52
N SER A 174 18.94 -28.06 46.33
CA SER A 174 19.87 -28.69 47.28
C SER A 174 20.68 -27.75 48.20
N ALA A 175 20.23 -27.57 49.43
CA ALA A 175 21.09 -27.17 50.54
C ALA A 175 20.60 -27.77 51.87
N THR A 176 20.81 -29.08 52.06
CA THR A 176 20.78 -29.67 53.41
C THR A 176 21.74 -30.86 53.51
N GLN A 177 22.99 -30.59 53.84
CA GLN A 177 23.84 -31.54 54.57
C GLN A 177 25.02 -30.77 55.19
N PHE A 178 25.03 -30.67 56.51
CA PHE A 178 26.14 -31.02 57.42
C PHE A 178 25.92 -30.34 58.78
N ALA A 179 25.43 -31.11 59.74
CA ALA A 179 25.67 -30.92 61.17
C ALA A 179 25.45 -32.27 61.87
N ARG A 180 26.47 -33.14 61.80
CA ARG A 180 27.08 -33.89 62.90
C ARG A 180 28.15 -34.83 62.36
#